data_AF-A0A932IAU0-F1
#
_entry.id   AF-A0A932IAU0-F1
#
_cell.length_a   1.000
_cell.length_b   1.000
_cell.length_c   1.000
_cell.angle_alpha   90.00
_cell.angle_beta   90.00
_cell.angle_gamma   90.00
#
_symmetry.space_group_name_H-M   'P 1'
#
loop_
_entity.id
_entity.type
_entity.pdbx_description
1 polymer ?
#
loop_
_entity_poly.entity_id
_entity_poly.type
_entity_poly.pdbx_seq_one_letter_code
_entity_poly.pdbx_strand_id
1 'polypeptide(L)'
;MKIHSTNYLDTFISIADDCPVTSGQVPPAKGETRTVAGIQFDLIRQNPYRFTSDDILFQVFAERNELTKSEYKAAREAFFSRGQPCLRASPLTKRYGWGVHHDKNGKIAIYGCETAEYKKLIRDKSLTVIKAMRSGK
;
A
#
# COMPACT_ATOMS: atom_id res chain seq x y z
N MET A 1 -19.15 9.56 14.81
CA MET A 1 -18.22 10.02 13.77
C MET A 1 -18.13 8.96 12.68
N LYS A 2 -18.01 9.36 11.40
CA LYS A 2 -17.83 8.41 10.29
C LYS A 2 -16.37 7.94 10.30
N ILE A 3 -16.15 6.62 10.34
CA ILE A 3 -14.82 6.02 10.18
C ILE A 3 -14.55 5.87 8.68
N HIS A 4 -13.41 6.37 8.23
CA HIS A 4 -12.94 6.24 6.86
C HIS A 4 -12.11 4.97 6.68
N SER A 5 -12.12 4.38 5.48
CA SER A 5 -11.27 3.24 5.13
C SER A 5 -10.56 3.50 3.80
N THR A 6 -9.42 2.86 3.63
CA THR A 6 -8.57 2.85 2.44
C THR A 6 -8.53 1.48 1.75
N ASN A 7 -9.38 0.56 2.21
CA ASN A 7 -9.47 -0.79 1.66
C ASN A 7 -10.24 -0.79 0.35
N TYR A 8 -9.77 -1.61 -0.58
CA TYR A 8 -10.48 -2.00 -1.79
C TYR A 8 -10.76 -3.50 -1.72
N LEU A 9 -11.72 -3.98 -2.51
CA LEU A 9 -12.03 -5.41 -2.69
C LEU A 9 -11.90 -5.75 -4.17
N ASP A 10 -11.39 -6.93 -4.49
CA ASP A 10 -11.22 -7.43 -5.85
C ASP A 10 -10.67 -6.34 -6.80
N THR A 11 -9.58 -5.70 -6.36
CA THR A 11 -9.04 -4.51 -6.99
C THR A 11 -7.55 -4.68 -7.23
N PHE A 12 -7.07 -4.19 -8.37
CA PHE A 12 -5.65 -4.10 -8.66
C PHE A 12 -5.24 -2.64 -8.89
N ILE A 13 -4.35 -2.13 -8.05
CA ILE A 13 -3.70 -0.83 -8.22
C ILE A 13 -2.43 -1.04 -9.04
N SER A 14 -2.50 -0.72 -10.33
CA SER A 14 -1.33 -0.65 -11.21
C SER A 14 -0.46 0.58 -10.91
N ILE A 15 0.82 0.54 -11.31
CA ILE A 15 1.75 1.65 -11.09
C ILE A 15 1.28 2.94 -11.79
N ALA A 16 1.80 4.09 -11.35
CA ALA A 16 1.48 5.37 -11.95
C ALA A 16 2.00 5.45 -13.39
N ASP A 17 1.31 6.20 -14.25
CA ASP A 17 1.75 6.43 -15.64
C ASP A 17 3.09 7.18 -15.72
N ASP A 18 3.44 7.95 -14.69
CA ASP A 18 4.71 8.66 -14.56
C ASP A 18 5.70 7.95 -13.63
N CYS A 19 5.50 6.64 -13.36
CA CYS A 19 6.45 5.85 -12.60
C CYS A 19 7.78 5.75 -13.37
N PRO A 20 8.92 6.16 -12.77
CA PRO A 20 10.20 6.26 -13.49
C PRO A 20 10.92 4.92 -13.67
N VAL A 21 10.35 3.82 -13.16
CA VAL A 21 10.99 2.50 -13.14
C VAL A 21 10.13 1.46 -13.86
N THR A 22 10.80 0.48 -14.45
CA THR A 22 10.18 -0.61 -15.24
C THR A 22 10.22 -1.97 -14.52
N SER A 23 10.69 -1.99 -13.28
CA SER A 23 10.66 -3.15 -12.39
C SER A 23 10.45 -2.73 -10.94
N GLY A 24 9.96 -3.65 -10.11
CA GLY A 24 9.81 -3.46 -8.67
C GLY A 24 11.16 -3.22 -7.99
N GLN A 25 11.33 -2.06 -7.37
CA GLN A 25 12.55 -1.69 -6.65
C GLN A 25 12.31 -1.65 -5.15
N VAL A 26 13.21 -2.25 -4.37
CA VAL A 26 13.17 -2.15 -2.91
C VAL A 26 13.36 -0.68 -2.51
N PRO A 27 12.44 -0.06 -1.76
CA PRO A 27 12.61 1.33 -1.34
C PRO A 27 13.86 1.48 -0.46
N PRO A 28 14.71 2.49 -0.69
CA PRO A 28 15.92 2.67 0.08
C PRO A 28 15.59 3.08 1.53
N ALA A 29 16.48 2.69 2.45
CA ALA A 29 16.54 3.25 3.79
C ALA A 29 17.08 4.69 3.74
N LYS A 30 16.76 5.50 4.76
CA LYS A 30 17.32 6.85 4.93
C LYS A 30 18.22 6.85 6.15
N GLY A 31 19.52 6.65 5.93
CA GLY A 31 20.48 6.39 7.00
C GLY A 31 20.09 5.11 7.76
N GLU A 32 20.02 5.20 9.08
CA GLU A 32 19.59 4.09 9.95
C GLU A 32 18.06 3.94 10.04
N THR A 33 17.28 4.88 9.47
CA THR A 33 15.82 4.87 9.57
C THR A 33 15.15 4.28 8.34
N ARG A 34 14.13 3.44 8.57
CA ARG A 34 13.27 2.94 7.48
C ARG A 34 12.34 4.05 7.00
N THR A 35 12.23 4.20 5.69
CA THR A 35 11.26 5.13 5.09
C THR A 35 9.84 4.57 5.21
N VAL A 36 8.82 5.43 5.15
CA VAL A 36 7.40 4.98 5.08
C VAL A 36 7.19 3.93 4.00
N ALA A 37 7.76 4.14 2.82
CA ALA A 37 7.67 3.19 1.71
C ALA A 37 8.41 1.87 2.03
N GLY A 38 9.58 1.94 2.68
CA GLY A 38 10.31 0.76 3.14
C GLY A 38 9.51 -0.07 4.14
N ILE A 39 8.92 0.57 5.15
CA ILE A 39 8.07 -0.12 6.13
C ILE A 39 6.86 -0.79 5.44
N GLN A 40 6.18 -0.07 4.55
CA GLN A 40 5.07 -0.63 3.76
C GLN A 40 5.53 -1.83 2.92
N PHE A 41 6.66 -1.71 2.24
CA PHE A 41 7.24 -2.76 1.42
C PHE A 41 7.50 -4.01 2.26
N ASP A 42 8.23 -3.88 3.36
CA ASP A 42 8.62 -4.99 4.23
C ASP A 42 7.40 -5.72 4.79
N LEU A 43 6.45 -4.97 5.35
CA LEU A 43 5.25 -5.53 5.96
C LEU A 43 4.45 -6.36 4.95
N ILE A 44 4.25 -5.85 3.73
CA ILE A 44 3.45 -6.54 2.70
C ILE A 44 4.24 -7.69 2.09
N ARG A 45 5.52 -7.47 1.73
CA ARG A 45 6.36 -8.44 1.03
C ARG A 45 6.59 -9.71 1.85
N GLN A 46 6.68 -9.57 3.17
CA GLN A 46 6.85 -10.69 4.10
C GLN A 46 5.52 -11.35 4.48
N ASN A 47 4.39 -10.66 4.27
CA ASN A 47 3.07 -11.12 4.70
C ASN A 47 2.00 -10.94 3.60
N PRO A 48 2.17 -11.53 2.41
CA PRO A 48 1.20 -11.41 1.33
C PRO A 48 -0.17 -11.92 1.80
N TYR A 49 -1.22 -11.13 1.54
CA TYR A 49 -2.62 -11.38 1.90
C TYR A 49 -2.89 -11.57 3.41
N ARG A 50 -1.99 -11.11 4.29
CA ARG A 50 -2.24 -11.10 5.74
C ARG A 50 -2.96 -9.83 6.20
N PHE A 51 -2.56 -8.69 5.65
CA PHE A 51 -2.97 -7.36 6.08
C PHE A 51 -3.83 -6.66 5.03
N THR A 52 -4.69 -5.75 5.47
CA THR A 52 -5.44 -4.82 4.59
C THR A 52 -4.66 -3.51 4.39
N SER A 53 -5.09 -2.63 3.47
CA SER A 53 -4.52 -1.28 3.35
C SER A 53 -4.56 -0.53 4.68
N ASP A 54 -5.70 -0.60 5.39
CA ASP A 54 -5.88 0.10 6.67
C ASP A 54 -4.94 -0.43 7.76
N ASP A 55 -4.65 -1.73 7.76
CA ASP A 55 -3.71 -2.33 8.70
C ASP A 55 -2.29 -1.83 8.44
N ILE A 56 -1.86 -1.81 7.16
CA ILE A 56 -0.53 -1.35 6.77
C ILE A 56 -0.34 0.13 7.07
N LEU A 57 -1.30 0.98 6.67
CA LEU A 57 -1.20 2.43 6.91
C LEU A 57 -1.18 2.76 8.39
N PHE A 58 -1.99 2.06 9.19
CA PHE A 58 -1.99 2.25 10.63
C PHE A 58 -0.72 1.72 11.29
N GLN A 59 -0.19 0.57 10.86
CA GLN A 59 1.06 0.04 11.43
C GLN A 59 2.23 0.99 11.20
N VAL A 60 2.32 1.59 10.01
CA VAL A 60 3.31 2.64 9.71
C VAL A 60 3.10 3.85 10.63
N PHE A 61 1.85 4.29 10.82
CA PHE A 61 1.55 5.39 11.73
C PHE A 61 1.94 5.06 13.17
N ALA A 62 1.58 3.88 13.66
CA ALA A 62 1.88 3.44 15.02
C ALA A 62 3.37 3.34 15.28
N GLU A 63 4.14 2.77 14.33
CA GLU A 63 5.60 2.67 14.44
C GLU A 63 6.25 4.06 14.48
N ARG A 64 5.80 4.99 13.64
CA ARG A 64 6.35 6.36 13.58
C ARG A 64 6.01 7.23 14.79
N ASN A 65 4.97 6.87 15.53
CA ASN A 65 4.55 7.58 16.74
C ASN A 65 4.87 6.76 18.00
N GLU A 66 5.65 5.68 17.87
CA GLU A 66 6.11 4.85 18.98
C GLU A 66 4.97 4.34 19.88
N LEU A 67 3.80 4.05 19.28
CA LEU A 67 2.61 3.67 20.04
C LEU A 67 2.78 2.30 20.69
N THR A 68 2.29 2.17 21.92
CA THR A 68 2.14 0.90 22.62
C THR A 68 0.86 0.18 22.22
N LYS A 69 0.80 -1.14 22.39
CA LYS A 69 -0.39 -1.94 22.05
C LYS A 69 -1.66 -1.49 22.79
N SER A 70 -1.53 -0.96 24.00
CA SER A 70 -2.66 -0.40 24.76
C SER A 70 -3.27 0.84 24.09
N GLU A 71 -2.49 1.59 23.32
CA GLU A 71 -2.93 2.81 22.63
C GLU A 71 -3.57 2.52 21.27
N TYR A 72 -3.36 1.31 20.71
CA TYR A 72 -3.71 1.03 19.32
C TYR A 72 -5.18 1.24 19.00
N LYS A 73 -6.08 0.85 19.90
CA LYS A 73 -7.51 0.98 19.65
C LYS A 73 -7.93 2.45 19.48
N ALA A 74 -7.61 3.28 20.47
CA ALA A 74 -7.95 4.70 20.46
C ALA A 74 -7.22 5.43 19.32
N ALA A 75 -5.94 5.13 19.10
CA ALA A 75 -5.16 5.73 18.03
C ALA A 75 -5.68 5.34 16.63
N ARG A 76 -6.15 4.11 16.43
CA ARG A 76 -6.72 3.66 15.16
C ARG A 76 -8.04 4.37 14.85
N GLU A 77 -8.92 4.47 15.84
CA GLU A 77 -10.17 5.21 15.71
C GLU A 77 -9.90 6.68 15.38
N ALA A 78 -8.95 7.32 16.07
CA ALA A 78 -8.53 8.69 15.78
C ALA A 78 -7.89 8.83 14.39
N PHE A 79 -7.04 7.90 13.98
CA PHE A 79 -6.38 7.90 12.68
C PHE A 79 -7.40 7.83 11.53
N PHE A 80 -8.42 6.99 11.64
CA PHE A 80 -9.47 6.85 10.62
C PHE A 80 -10.70 7.75 10.81
N SER A 81 -10.70 8.63 11.82
CA SER A 81 -11.73 9.68 12.00
C SER A 81 -11.76 10.69 10.84
N ARG A 82 -10.66 10.75 10.07
CA ARG A 82 -10.51 11.53 8.84
C ARG A 82 -10.02 10.62 7.71
N GLY A 83 -10.27 11.04 6.47
CA GLY A 83 -9.76 10.34 5.30
C GLY A 83 -8.23 10.27 5.30
N GLN A 84 -7.69 9.10 4.97
CA GLN A 84 -6.25 8.85 4.88
C GLN A 84 -5.86 8.58 3.42
N PRO A 85 -4.66 9.00 2.97
CA PRO A 85 -4.15 8.62 1.66
C PRO A 85 -4.01 7.10 1.56
N CYS A 86 -4.70 6.48 0.61
CA CYS A 86 -4.61 5.05 0.38
C CYS A 86 -3.31 4.65 -0.35
N LEU A 87 -3.08 3.36 -0.54
CA LEU A 87 -1.88 2.84 -1.24
C LEU A 87 -1.77 3.27 -2.71
N ARG A 88 -2.85 3.80 -3.30
CA ARG A 88 -2.82 4.48 -4.61
C ARG A 88 -1.91 5.71 -4.61
N ALA A 89 -1.72 6.35 -3.45
CA ALA A 89 -0.83 7.49 -3.26
C ALA A 89 0.54 7.10 -2.68
N SER A 90 0.80 5.81 -2.42
CA SER A 90 2.06 5.34 -1.84
C SER A 90 3.22 5.49 -2.83
N PRO A 91 4.43 5.86 -2.37
CA PRO A 91 5.63 5.79 -3.21
C PRO A 91 5.86 4.42 -3.86
N LEU A 92 5.37 3.32 -3.26
CA LEU A 92 5.45 1.97 -3.84
C LEU A 92 4.85 1.92 -5.24
N THR A 93 3.62 2.41 -5.38
CA THR A 93 2.86 2.40 -6.63
C THR A 93 3.20 3.58 -7.52
N LYS A 94 3.60 4.72 -6.93
CA LYS A 94 3.92 5.94 -7.66
C LYS A 94 5.29 5.91 -8.32
N ARG A 95 6.32 5.32 -7.68
CA ARG A 95 7.70 5.45 -8.16
C ARG A 95 8.61 4.24 -8.02
N TYR A 96 8.22 3.22 -7.25
CA TYR A 96 9.07 2.05 -7.02
C TYR A 96 8.60 0.81 -7.78
N GLY A 97 7.69 0.94 -8.75
CA GLY A 97 7.37 -0.14 -9.68
C GLY A 97 6.51 -1.26 -9.09
N TRP A 98 5.84 -1.04 -7.95
CA TRP A 98 5.01 -2.07 -7.30
C TRP A 98 3.52 -1.83 -7.55
N GLY A 99 2.85 -2.80 -8.15
CA GLY A 99 1.38 -2.89 -8.11
C GLY A 99 0.89 -3.47 -6.80
N VAL A 100 -0.32 -3.11 -6.38
CA VAL A 100 -0.96 -3.63 -5.16
C VAL A 100 -2.22 -4.37 -5.57
N HIS A 101 -2.33 -5.64 -5.20
CA HIS A 101 -3.53 -6.44 -5.37
C HIS A 101 -4.30 -6.50 -4.06
N HIS A 102 -5.62 -6.32 -4.13
CA HIS A 102 -6.58 -6.50 -3.05
C HIS A 102 -7.47 -7.69 -3.39
N ASP A 103 -7.44 -8.72 -2.56
CA ASP A 103 -8.33 -9.87 -2.72
C ASP A 103 -9.79 -9.53 -2.34
N LYS A 104 -10.68 -10.52 -2.47
CA LYS A 104 -12.09 -10.44 -2.07
C LYS A 104 -12.34 -10.07 -0.60
N ASN A 105 -11.35 -10.23 0.27
CA ASN A 105 -11.40 -9.89 1.69
C ASN A 105 -10.67 -8.55 1.98
N GLY A 106 -10.17 -7.87 0.96
CA GLY A 106 -9.39 -6.63 1.04
C GLY A 106 -7.97 -6.82 1.57
N LYS A 107 -7.49 -8.06 1.63
CA LYS A 107 -6.12 -8.41 2.00
C LYS A 107 -5.20 -8.18 0.81
N ILE A 108 -3.99 -7.70 1.11
CA ILE A 108 -3.12 -7.15 0.07
C ILE A 108 -1.83 -7.92 -0.16
N ALA A 109 -1.37 -7.92 -1.40
CA ALA A 109 -0.03 -8.31 -1.82
C ALA A 109 0.52 -7.31 -2.84
N ILE A 110 1.84 -7.29 -3.03
CA ILE A 110 2.51 -6.45 -4.04
C ILE A 110 3.22 -7.29 -5.10
N TYR A 111 3.22 -6.78 -6.33
CA TYR A 111 3.83 -7.42 -7.50
C TYR A 111 4.63 -6.38 -8.29
N GLY A 112 5.86 -6.72 -8.66
CA GLY A 112 6.69 -5.86 -9.51
C GLY A 112 6.08 -5.75 -10.90
N CYS A 113 6.15 -4.57 -11.52
CA CYS A 113 5.54 -4.33 -12.83
C CYS A 113 6.13 -5.18 -13.97
N GLU A 114 7.33 -5.73 -13.77
CA GLU A 114 8.01 -6.63 -14.69
C GLU A 114 7.43 -8.06 -14.69
N THR A 115 6.77 -8.48 -13.60
CA THR A 115 6.43 -9.89 -13.39
C THR A 115 5.26 -10.37 -14.23
N ALA A 116 5.16 -11.69 -14.42
CA ALA A 116 4.05 -12.31 -15.13
C ALA A 116 2.72 -12.15 -14.38
N GLU A 117 2.75 -12.22 -13.06
CA GLU A 117 1.61 -12.06 -12.17
C GLU A 117 1.02 -10.66 -12.30
N TYR A 118 1.86 -9.62 -12.32
CA TYR A 118 1.41 -8.24 -12.55
C TYR A 118 0.67 -8.10 -13.88
N LYS A 119 1.24 -8.65 -14.97
CA LYS A 119 0.62 -8.64 -16.30
C LYS A 119 -0.69 -9.42 -16.34
N LYS A 120 -0.80 -10.50 -15.57
CA LYS A 120 -2.03 -11.28 -15.42
C LYS A 120 -3.10 -10.46 -14.69
N LEU A 121 -2.77 -9.86 -13.54
CA LEU A 121 -3.70 -9.08 -12.72
C LEU A 121 -4.25 -7.86 -13.46
N ILE A 122 -3.45 -7.17 -14.27
CA ILE A 122 -3.94 -6.06 -15.11
C ILE A 122 -5.00 -6.49 -16.13
N ARG A 123 -4.93 -7.73 -16.61
CA ARG A 123 -5.83 -8.27 -17.65
C ARG A 123 -6.99 -9.05 -17.05
N ASP A 124 -7.01 -9.23 -15.73
CA ASP A 124 -8.02 -10.01 -15.03
C ASP A 124 -9.33 -9.21 -14.98
N LYS A 125 -10.33 -9.70 -15.73
CA LYS A 125 -11.64 -9.06 -15.81
C LYS A 125 -12.45 -9.20 -14.52
N SER A 126 -12.06 -10.07 -13.61
CA SER A 126 -12.70 -10.17 -12.28
C SER A 126 -12.26 -9.05 -11.34
N LEU A 127 -11.17 -8.34 -11.67
CA LEU A 127 -10.63 -7.28 -10.84
C LEU A 127 -11.01 -5.90 -11.37
N THR A 128 -11.30 -4.99 -10.45
CA THR A 128 -11.32 -3.56 -10.74
C THR A 128 -9.88 -3.07 -10.85
N VAL A 129 -9.42 -2.77 -12.07
CA VAL A 129 -8.06 -2.27 -12.29
C VAL A 129 -8.05 -0.75 -12.28
N ILE A 130 -7.29 -0.17 -11.35
CA ILE A 130 -7.08 1.29 -11.25
C ILE A 130 -5.60 1.64 -11.32
N LYS A 131 -5.28 2.85 -11.77
CA LYS A 131 -3.90 3.36 -11.82
C LYS A 131 -3.55 4.11 -10.55
N ALA A 132 -2.32 3.99 -10.07
CA ALA A 132 -1.80 4.82 -8.99
C ALA A 132 -1.88 6.32 -9.32
N MET A 133 -1.83 7.14 -8.28
CA MET A 133 -1.83 8.59 -8.46
C MET A 133 -0.52 9.05 -9.11
N ARG A 134 -0.58 10.03 -9.99
CA ARG A 134 0.61 10.64 -10.57
C ARG A 134 1.47 11.28 -9.48
N SER A 135 2.79 11.28 -9.68
CA SER A 135 3.70 11.94 -8.74
C SER A 135 3.55 13.45 -8.75
N GLY A 136 3.14 14.02 -9.89
CA GLY A 136 2.95 15.46 -10.06
C GLY A 136 4.28 16.22 -9.99
N LYS A 137 4.30 17.40 -10.60
CA LYS A 137 5.19 18.48 -10.16
C LYS A 137 4.47 19.27 -9.08
#